data_AF-A0A4Q3EJH9-F1
#
_entry.id   AF-A0A4Q3EJH9-F1
#
_cell.length_a   1.000
_cell.length_b   1.000
_cell.length_c   1.000
_cell.angle_alpha   90.00
_cell.angle_beta   90.00
_cell.angle_gamma   90.00
#
_symmetry.space_group_name_H-M   'P 1'
#
loop_
_entity.id
_entity.type
_entity.pdbx_description
1 polymer ?
#
loop_
_entity_poly.entity_id
_entity_poly.type
_entity_poly.pdbx_seq_one_letter_code
_entity_poly.pdbx_strand_id
1 'polypeptide(L)' 'MKKLFKVALVAQQVGDKSKQLSDPLLLKVRTAIQTVAKEKGYTYVFDTAQTELLVSQPGDDLMPSVKTKLGIK' A
#
# COMPACT_ATOMS: atom_id res chain seq x y z
N MET A 1 -21.99 32.10 4.64
CA MET A 1 -20.81 31.77 3.81
C MET A 1 -19.56 31.38 4.61
N LYS A 2 -19.09 32.15 5.61
CA LYS A 2 -17.87 31.82 6.40
C LYS A 2 -17.88 30.44 7.11
N LYS A 3 -19.06 29.96 7.54
CA LYS A 3 -19.21 28.66 8.25
C LYS A 3 -19.00 27.44 7.33
N LEU A 4 -19.45 27.51 6.08
CA LEU A 4 -19.23 26.46 5.08
C LEU A 4 -17.74 26.32 4.71
N PHE A 5 -17.05 27.44 4.56
CA PHE A 5 -15.62 27.45 4.24
C PHE A 5 -14.78 26.81 5.36
N LYS A 6 -15.15 27.05 6.63
CA LYS A 6 -14.48 26.43 7.79
C LYS A 6 -14.73 24.92 7.86
N VAL A 7 -15.93 24.45 7.53
CA VAL A 7 -16.22 22.99 7.49
C VAL A 7 -15.43 22.30 6.38
N ALA A 8 -15.34 22.91 5.20
CA ALA A 8 -14.52 22.38 4.11
C ALA A 8 -13.02 22.32 4.48
N LEU A 9 -12.51 23.34 5.17
CA LEU A 9 -11.12 23.40 5.61
C LEU A 9 -10.80 22.36 6.69
N VAL A 10 -11.72 22.13 7.64
CA VAL A 10 -11.57 21.06 8.65
C VAL A 10 -11.60 19.67 8.00
N ALA A 11 -12.50 19.43 7.03
CA ALA A 11 -12.54 18.16 6.31
C ALA A 11 -11.23 17.89 5.53
N GLN A 12 -10.66 18.93 4.91
CA GLN A 12 -9.36 18.83 4.24
C GLN A 12 -8.23 18.51 5.23
N GLN A 13 -8.16 19.20 6.37
CA GLN A 13 -7.16 18.94 7.41
C GLN A 13 -7.22 17.51 7.97
N VAL A 14 -8.43 16.95 8.14
CA VAL A 14 -8.61 15.55 8.56
C VAL A 14 -8.07 14.60 7.49
N GLY A 15 -8.41 14.84 6.21
CA GLY A 15 -7.89 14.06 5.09
C GLY A 15 -6.37 14.09 5.01
N ASP A 16 -5.76 15.27 5.15
CA ASP A 16 -4.31 15.45 5.12
C ASP A 16 -3.63 14.73 6.28
N LYS A 17 -4.20 14.82 7.49
CA LYS A 17 -3.68 14.12 8.69
C LYS A 17 -3.76 12.60 8.51
N SER A 18 -4.87 12.09 7.98
CA SER A 18 -5.01 10.67 7.66
C SER A 18 -3.94 10.23 6.66
N LYS A 19 -3.72 10.99 5.59
CA LYS A 19 -2.69 10.69 4.60
C LYS A 19 -1.27 10.70 5.20
N GLN A 20 -0.94 11.70 6.01
CA GLN A 20 0.35 11.79 6.70
C GLN A 20 0.65 10.58 7.60
N LEU A 21 -0.38 9.97 8.19
CA LEU A 21 -0.23 8.77 9.02
C LEU A 21 -0.22 7.49 8.18
N SER A 22 -0.96 7.45 7.08
CA SER A 22 -1.04 6.28 6.20
C SER A 22 0.19 6.12 5.29
N ASP A 23 0.75 7.23 4.79
CA ASP A 23 1.93 7.24 3.92
C ASP A 23 3.13 6.47 4.49
N PRO A 24 3.56 6.64 5.76
CA PRO A 24 4.68 5.88 6.31
C PRO A 24 4.38 4.38 6.46
N LEU A 25 3.12 4.00 6.68
CA LEU A 25 2.73 2.58 6.72
C LEU A 25 2.81 1.96 5.32
N LEU A 26 2.27 2.66 4.32
CA LEU A 26 2.34 2.24 2.92
C LEU A 26 3.79 2.11 2.44
N LEU A 27 4.66 3.03 2.86
CA LEU A 27 6.09 2.96 2.55
C LEU A 27 6.72 1.71 3.17
N LYS A 28 6.45 1.40 4.45
CA LYS A 28 6.96 0.18 5.10
C LYS A 28 6.52 -1.08 4.37
N VAL A 29 5.23 -1.16 3.99
CA VAL A 29 4.69 -2.30 3.24
C VAL A 29 5.36 -2.42 1.88
N ARG A 30 5.49 -1.32 1.13
CA ARG A 30 6.17 -1.32 -0.18
C ARG A 30 7.62 -1.75 -0.08
N THR A 31 8.36 -1.26 0.93
CA THR A 31 9.74 -1.68 1.18
C THR A 31 9.82 -3.17 1.48
N ALA A 32 8.92 -3.71 2.32
CA ALA A 32 8.89 -5.14 2.61
C ALA A 32 8.63 -5.99 1.35
N ILE A 33 7.69 -5.56 0.49
CA ILE A 33 7.42 -6.20 -0.80
C ILE A 33 8.68 -6.18 -1.67
N GLN A 34 9.34 -5.03 -1.82
CA GLN A 34 10.56 -4.91 -2.62
C GLN A 34 11.70 -5.78 -2.09
N THR A 35 11.87 -5.84 -0.77
CA THR A 35 12.90 -6.69 -0.15
C THR A 35 12.62 -8.16 -0.41
N VAL A 36 11.39 -8.63 -0.17
CA VAL A 36 11.01 -10.03 -0.43
C VAL A 36 11.14 -10.37 -1.92
N ALA A 37 10.72 -9.46 -2.80
CA ALA A 37 10.84 -9.64 -4.24
C ALA A 37 12.31 -9.81 -4.66
N LYS A 38 13.20 -8.97 -4.15
CA LYS A 38 14.65 -9.07 -4.40
C LYS A 38 15.25 -10.35 -3.83
N GLU A 39 14.91 -10.72 -2.60
CA GLU A 39 15.40 -11.95 -1.95
C GLU A 39 15.01 -13.21 -2.72
N LYS A 40 13.85 -13.20 -3.38
CA LYS A 40 13.35 -14.33 -4.18
C LYS A 40 13.65 -14.22 -5.69
N GLY A 41 14.29 -13.14 -6.13
CA GLY A 41 14.70 -12.95 -7.53
C GLY A 41 13.60 -12.50 -8.49
N TYR A 42 12.49 -11.93 -8.01
CA TYR A 42 11.45 -11.37 -8.88
C TYR A 42 11.84 -9.99 -9.40
N THR A 43 11.63 -9.79 -10.70
CA THR A 43 11.81 -8.50 -11.39
C THR A 43 10.54 -7.65 -11.39
N TYR A 44 9.36 -8.30 -11.31
CA TYR A 44 8.06 -7.65 -11.27
C TYR A 44 7.16 -8.31 -10.23
N VAL A 45 6.35 -7.49 -9.56
CA VAL A 45 5.31 -7.93 -8.61
C VAL A 45 4.04 -7.16 -8.95
N PHE A 46 2.94 -7.88 -9.14
CA PHE A 46 1.65 -7.30 -9.46
C PHE A 46 0.74 -7.32 -8.22
N ASP A 47 0.07 -6.20 -7.95
CA ASP A 47 -0.98 -6.12 -6.94
C ASP A 47 -2.30 -6.57 -7.57
N THR A 48 -2.61 -7.86 -7.41
CA THR A 48 -3.84 -8.47 -7.95
C THR A 48 -5.10 -8.04 -7.20
N ALA A 49 -4.98 -7.36 -6.05
CA ALA A 49 -6.13 -6.78 -5.36
C ALA A 49 -6.59 -5.46 -6.00
N GLN A 50 -5.69 -4.76 -6.71
CA GLN A 50 -5.99 -3.51 -7.40
C GLN A 50 -6.05 -3.67 -8.93
N THR A 51 -5.32 -4.64 -9.47
CA THR A 51 -5.20 -4.83 -10.92
C THR A 51 -5.62 -6.24 -11.29
N GLU A 52 -6.67 -6.33 -12.10
CA GLU A 52 -7.05 -7.60 -12.72
C GLU A 52 -6.09 -7.92 -13.87
N LEU A 53 -5.53 -9.13 -13.85
CA LEU A 53 -4.70 -9.64 -14.94
C LEU A 53 -5.55 -10.54 -15.84
N LEU A 54 -5.90 -10.05 -17.02
CA LEU A 54 -6.76 -10.78 -17.97
C LEU A 54 -6.11 -12.08 -18.47
N VAL A 55 -4.79 -12.08 -18.63
CA VAL A 55 -3.98 -13.27 -18.95
C VAL A 55 -2.65 -13.13 -18.23
N SER A 56 -2.26 -14.14 -17.47
CA SER A 56 -0.92 -14.23 -16.88
C SER A 56 -0.48 -15.68 -16.81
N GLN A 57 0.83 -15.90 -16.77
CA GLN A 57 1.37 -17.19 -16.35
C GLN A 57 1.02 -17.46 -14.89
N PRO A 58 1.02 -18.73 -14.44
CA PRO A 58 1.00 -19.04 -13.02
C PRO A 58 2.10 -18.27 -12.30
N GLY A 59 1.75 -17.62 -11.20
CA GLY A 59 2.66 -16.79 -10.41
C GLY A 59 2.64 -17.19 -8.95
N ASP A 60 3.75 -16.91 -8.26
CA ASP A 60 3.86 -17.14 -6.83
C ASP A 60 3.18 -16.04 -6.02
N ASP A 61 2.55 -16.42 -4.91
CA ASP A 61 2.02 -15.45 -3.95
C ASP A 61 3.13 -14.98 -3.00
N LEU A 62 3.46 -13.69 -3.06
CA LEU A 62 4.43 -13.06 -2.17
C LEU A 62 3.82 -12.65 -0.83
N MET A 63 2.49 -12.65 -0.69
CA MET A 63 1.82 -12.18 0.52
C MET A 63 2.24 -12.89 1.80
N PRO A 64 2.35 -14.22 1.84
CA PRO A 64 2.81 -14.92 3.04
C PRO A 64 4.20 -14.43 3.49
N SER A 65 5.15 -14.33 2.54
CA SER A 65 6.51 -13.89 2.84
C SER A 65 6.59 -12.43 3.27
N VAL A 66 5.77 -11.55 2.68
CA VAL A 66 5.70 -10.14 3.07
C VAL A 66 5.08 -9.98 4.46
N LYS A 67 4.01 -10.73 4.78
CA LYS A 67 3.41 -10.73 6.13
C LYS A 67 4.42 -11.15 7.19
N THR A 68 5.18 -12.22 6.94
CA THR A 68 6.27 -12.65 7.82
C THR A 68 7.32 -11.56 8.00
N LYS A 69 7.74 -10.88 6.92
CA LYS A 69 8.73 -9.79 6.98
C LYS A 69 8.24 -8.60 7.81
N LEU A 70 6.93 -8.32 7.77
CA LEU A 70 6.28 -7.25 8.52
C LEU A 70 5.91 -7.66 9.97
N GLY A 71 6.12 -8.92 10.35
CA GLY A 71 5.77 -9.44 11.68
C GLY A 71 4.26 -9.57 11.91
N ILE A 72 3.47 -9.66 10.84
CA ILE A 72 2.01 -9.79 10.88
C ILE A 72 1.68 -11.28 10.81
N LYS A 73 0.94 -11.79 11.81
CA LYS A 73 0.40 -13.16 11.81
C LYS A 73 -0.89 -13.24 11.02
#